data_AF-A0AAV5F1R2-F1
#
_entry.id   AF-A0AAV5F1R2-F1
#
_cell.length_a   1.000
_cell.length_b   1.000
_cell.length_c   1.000
_cell.angle_alpha   90.00
_cell.angle_beta   90.00
_cell.angle_gamma   90.00
#
_symmetry.space_group_name_H-M   'P 1'
#
loop_
_entity.id
_entity.type
_entity.pdbx_description
1 polymer ?
#
loop_
_entity_poly.entity_id
_entity_poly.type
_entity_poly.pdbx_seq_one_letter_code
_entity_poly.pdbx_strand_id
1 'polypeptide(L)'
;MGSCIADLAPEVVAAVPQKIRLTRTVAEAFTNNRWPTDIQGGLSLIGQYEYFLLSDTIREIALSLEEDKHTWKFEASGIFSSRSAYQAFFNGSITFEPWRLIWKSWVPGKCKIFLWLAIRNRCWTADRLAKRGLDHPDNCVLCDQEDETAQHILTSCVFAREFWYRILAPLGFANSVPGQHDIIFAKWWKKASRRIPKEKRKGFNSVVVLGAWLLWKHRNAGVFEQSSPNISALVQQFDDEFHLWCLAGARGLRALGTGAVVS
;
A
#
# COMPACT_ATOMS: atom_id res chain seq x y z
N MET A 1 6.89 22.37 0.91
CA MET A 1 6.26 22.65 -0.41
C MET A 1 6.75 24.02 -0.86
N GLY A 2 6.78 24.32 -2.16
CA GLY A 2 7.00 25.72 -2.55
C GLY A 2 5.70 26.47 -2.29
N SER A 3 5.78 27.67 -1.73
CA SER A 3 4.63 28.54 -1.49
C SER A 3 4.81 29.79 -2.34
N CYS A 4 3.76 30.29 -2.98
CA CYS A 4 3.85 31.58 -3.66
C CYS A 4 3.75 32.72 -2.63
N ILE A 5 4.17 33.93 -3.01
CA ILE A 5 4.12 35.10 -2.10
C ILE A 5 2.68 35.35 -1.61
N ALA A 6 1.67 35.08 -2.44
CA ALA A 6 0.26 35.21 -2.05
C ALA A 6 -0.20 34.16 -1.03
N ASP A 7 0.46 33.00 -0.95
CA ASP A 7 0.20 31.98 0.08
C ASP A 7 0.86 32.34 1.41
N LEU A 8 2.00 33.05 1.36
CA LEU A 8 2.80 33.41 2.54
C LEU A 8 2.40 34.75 3.16
N ALA A 9 1.98 35.71 2.34
CA ALA A 9 1.73 37.10 2.74
C ALA A 9 0.53 37.71 1.99
N PRO A 10 -0.69 37.17 2.16
CA PRO A 10 -1.88 37.62 1.43
C PRO A 10 -2.26 39.08 1.68
N GLU A 11 -2.14 39.61 2.91
CA GLU A 11 -2.46 41.02 3.18
C GLU A 11 -1.44 41.96 2.54
N VAL A 12 -0.16 41.60 2.57
CA VAL A 12 0.89 42.37 1.89
C VAL A 12 0.65 42.40 0.38
N VAL A 13 0.28 41.26 -0.22
CA VAL A 13 -0.05 41.19 -1.65
C VAL A 13 -1.28 42.01 -2.00
N ALA A 14 -2.30 42.03 -1.13
CA ALA A 14 -3.51 42.83 -1.33
C ALA A 14 -3.23 44.34 -1.25
N ALA A 15 -2.29 44.75 -0.39
CA ALA A 15 -1.90 46.16 -0.24
C ALA A 15 -1.03 46.69 -1.39
N VAL A 16 -0.49 45.83 -2.26
CA VAL A 16 0.32 46.26 -3.42
C VAL A 16 -0.52 46.30 -4.70
N PRO A 17 -0.55 47.43 -5.42
CA PRO A 17 -1.27 47.58 -6.69
C PRO A 17 -0.93 46.48 -7.70
N GLN A 18 -1.96 45.95 -8.38
CA GLN A 18 -1.78 44.86 -9.36
C GLN A 18 -0.76 45.19 -10.45
N LYS A 19 -0.73 46.44 -10.94
CA LYS A 19 0.25 46.89 -11.92
C LYS A 19 1.69 46.66 -11.43
N ILE A 20 1.97 46.99 -10.18
CA ILE A 20 3.28 46.80 -9.56
C ILE A 20 3.62 45.32 -9.47
N ARG A 21 2.67 44.49 -9.01
CA ARG A 21 2.85 43.04 -8.85
C ARG A 21 3.17 42.32 -10.17
N LEU A 22 2.69 42.84 -11.30
CA LEU A 22 2.90 42.23 -12.61
C LEU A 22 4.17 42.70 -13.32
N THR A 23 4.67 43.90 -13.01
CA THR A 23 5.80 44.50 -13.74
C THR A 23 7.11 44.48 -12.97
N ARG A 24 7.08 44.35 -11.65
CA ARG A 24 8.27 44.50 -10.80
C ARG A 24 8.93 43.17 -10.52
N THR A 25 10.25 43.14 -10.67
CA THR A 25 11.03 41.98 -10.22
C THR A 25 11.34 42.07 -8.73
N VAL A 26 11.64 40.93 -8.09
CA VAL A 26 12.08 40.91 -6.68
C VAL A 26 13.36 41.75 -6.51
N ALA A 27 14.31 41.66 -7.45
CA ALA A 27 15.55 42.42 -7.41
C ALA A 27 15.31 43.95 -7.40
N GLU A 28 14.37 44.44 -8.21
CA GLU A 28 14.00 45.86 -8.24
C GLU A 28 13.31 46.32 -6.94
N ALA A 29 12.51 45.46 -6.33
CA ALA A 29 11.80 45.77 -5.09
C ALA A 29 12.79 45.95 -3.91
N PHE A 30 13.87 45.16 -3.88
CA PHE A 30 14.91 45.24 -2.86
C PHE A 30 15.96 46.33 -3.10
N THR A 31 16.07 46.83 -4.34
CA THR A 31 16.98 47.94 -4.65
C THR A 31 16.42 49.25 -4.10
N ASN A 32 17.24 49.99 -3.34
CA ASN A 32 16.88 51.29 -2.76
C ASN A 32 15.65 51.28 -1.84
N ASN A 33 15.36 50.14 -1.18
CA ASN A 33 14.26 50.01 -0.24
C ASN A 33 12.90 50.43 -0.84
N ARG A 34 12.65 50.06 -2.10
CA ARG A 34 11.43 50.44 -2.84
C ARG A 34 10.21 49.66 -2.41
N TRP A 35 10.38 48.42 -1.96
CA TRP A 35 9.27 47.55 -1.58
C TRP A 35 8.31 48.17 -0.55
N PRO A 36 8.75 48.79 0.56
CA PRO A 36 7.85 49.51 1.48
C PRO A 36 7.01 50.61 0.82
N THR A 37 7.53 51.26 -0.22
CA THR A 37 6.84 52.38 -0.90
C THR A 37 5.70 51.91 -1.80
N ASP A 38 5.65 50.61 -2.10
CA ASP A 38 4.65 50.01 -2.98
C ASP A 38 3.38 49.57 -2.24
N ILE A 39 3.45 49.58 -0.91
CA ILE A 39 2.36 49.16 -0.02
C ILE A 39 1.44 50.36 0.17
N GLN A 40 0.18 50.21 -0.25
CA GLN A 40 -0.84 51.23 -0.15
C GLN A 40 -1.75 50.98 1.05
N GLY A 41 -1.98 52.05 1.82
CA GLY A 41 -2.67 51.93 3.11
C GLY A 41 -1.76 51.25 4.14
N GLY A 42 -1.88 51.66 5.39
CA GLY A 42 -1.12 51.02 6.47
C GLY A 42 -1.45 49.52 6.55
N LEU A 43 -0.43 48.70 6.77
CA LEU A 43 -0.65 47.28 7.05
C LEU A 43 -1.25 47.10 8.45
N SER A 44 -2.17 46.15 8.55
CA SER A 44 -2.64 45.65 9.85
C SER A 44 -1.48 45.00 10.62
N LEU A 45 -1.70 44.64 11.88
CA LEU A 45 -0.73 43.84 12.65
C LEU A 45 -0.36 42.51 11.95
N ILE A 46 -1.34 41.89 11.27
CA ILE A 46 -1.13 40.65 10.51
C ILE A 46 -0.27 40.94 9.28
N GLY A 47 -0.64 41.94 8.48
CA GLY A 47 0.15 42.36 7.32
C GLY A 47 1.59 42.77 7.69
N GLN A 48 1.80 43.40 8.85
CA GLN A 48 3.15 43.72 9.34
C GLN A 48 3.95 42.45 9.64
N TYR A 49 3.34 41.46 10.32
CA TYR A 49 3.97 40.17 10.56
C TYR A 49 4.34 39.45 9.26
N GLU A 50 3.40 39.39 8.30
CA GLU A 50 3.62 38.82 6.97
C GLU A 50 4.78 39.51 6.23
N TYR A 51 4.84 40.84 6.29
CA TYR A 51 5.93 41.62 5.68
C TYR A 51 7.29 41.24 6.28
N PHE A 52 7.39 41.15 7.62
CA PHE A 52 8.63 40.75 8.27
C PHE A 52 9.02 39.31 7.95
N LEU A 53 8.06 38.37 7.93
CA LEU A 53 8.30 36.98 7.57
C LEU A 53 8.85 36.87 6.14
N LEU A 54 8.22 37.58 5.19
CA LEU A 54 8.67 37.57 3.80
C LEU A 54 10.04 38.24 3.66
N SER A 55 10.28 39.36 4.35
CA SER A 55 11.57 40.05 4.35
C SER A 55 12.67 39.18 4.92
N ASP A 56 12.41 38.38 5.95
CA ASP A 56 13.39 37.48 6.55
C ASP A 56 13.70 36.30 5.63
N THR A 57 12.66 35.70 5.05
CA THR A 57 12.77 34.58 4.09
C THR A 57 13.60 34.95 2.87
N ILE A 58 13.43 36.17 2.34
CA ILE A 58 14.15 36.63 1.15
C ILE A 58 15.57 37.12 1.50
N ARG A 59 15.84 37.54 2.75
CA ARG A 59 17.15 38.06 3.17
C ARG A 59 18.27 37.03 2.98
N GLU A 60 17.96 35.75 3.09
CA GLU A 60 18.92 34.66 2.89
C GLU A 60 19.21 34.36 1.40
N ILE A 61 18.48 34.98 0.48
CA ILE A 61 18.62 34.75 -0.97
C ILE A 61 19.64 35.74 -1.55
N ALA A 62 20.75 35.22 -2.06
CA ALA A 62 21.70 36.00 -2.83
C ALA A 62 21.15 36.28 -4.23
N LEU A 63 20.72 37.51 -4.47
CA LEU A 63 20.27 37.96 -5.79
C LEU A 63 21.47 38.08 -6.75
N SER A 64 21.33 37.55 -7.96
CA SER A 64 22.30 37.73 -9.03
C SER A 64 21.69 38.52 -10.19
N LEU A 65 22.55 39.04 -11.07
CA LEU A 65 22.13 39.68 -12.33
C LEU A 65 21.90 38.64 -13.45
N GLU A 66 22.07 37.35 -13.16
CA GLU A 66 21.80 36.30 -14.14
C GLU A 66 20.29 36.12 -14.32
N GLU A 67 19.89 35.61 -15.50
CA GLU A 67 18.51 35.21 -15.72
C GLU A 67 18.08 34.09 -14.76
N ASP A 68 16.83 34.17 -14.30
CA ASP A 68 16.23 33.17 -13.42
C ASP A 68 16.21 31.78 -14.07
N LYS A 69 16.67 30.77 -13.34
CA LYS A 69 16.70 29.38 -13.78
C LYS A 69 15.75 28.55 -12.93
N HIS A 70 14.81 27.85 -13.58
CA HIS A 70 13.98 26.87 -12.89
C HIS A 70 14.83 25.67 -12.45
N THR A 71 14.96 25.46 -11.14
CA THR A 71 15.69 24.34 -10.57
C THR A 71 14.75 23.32 -9.95
N TRP A 72 14.93 22.06 -10.31
CA TRP A 72 14.18 20.95 -9.76
C TRP A 72 14.75 20.51 -8.41
N LYS A 73 14.09 20.92 -7.33
CA LYS A 73 14.56 20.69 -5.95
C LYS A 73 14.68 19.23 -5.49
N PHE A 74 14.08 18.28 -6.21
CA PHE A 74 14.05 16.86 -5.79
C PHE A 74 15.18 16.04 -6.41
N GLU A 75 16.10 16.66 -7.14
CA GLU A 75 17.26 16.01 -7.74
C GLU A 75 18.48 16.93 -7.64
N ALA A 76 19.64 16.38 -7.24
CA ALA A 76 20.85 17.18 -7.04
C ALA A 76 21.36 17.85 -8.33
N SER A 77 21.01 17.30 -9.51
CA SER A 77 21.31 17.92 -10.80
C SER A 77 20.53 19.21 -11.05
N GLY A 78 19.44 19.46 -10.31
CA GLY A 78 18.53 20.58 -10.55
C GLY A 78 17.72 20.45 -11.84
N ILE A 79 17.82 19.34 -12.58
CA ILE A 79 17.14 19.13 -13.86
C ILE A 79 15.82 18.41 -13.63
N PHE A 80 14.74 18.93 -14.21
CA PHE A 80 13.45 18.26 -14.17
C PHE A 80 13.42 17.02 -15.07
N SER A 81 12.82 15.94 -14.58
CA SER A 81 12.40 14.82 -15.43
C SER A 81 11.06 14.27 -14.96
N SER A 82 10.26 13.70 -15.89
CA SER A 82 9.01 13.03 -15.54
C SER A 82 9.22 11.88 -14.53
N ARG A 83 10.41 11.25 -14.56
CA ARG A 83 10.81 10.20 -13.60
C ARG A 83 10.98 10.77 -12.19
N SER A 84 11.76 11.84 -12.03
CA SER A 84 12.00 12.43 -10.71
C SER A 84 10.76 13.13 -10.16
N ALA A 85 9.91 13.70 -11.02
CA ALA A 85 8.57 14.17 -10.65
C ALA A 85 7.67 13.05 -10.12
N TYR A 86 7.60 11.91 -10.83
CA TYR A 86 6.83 10.75 -10.37
C TYR A 86 7.35 10.24 -9.02
N GLN A 87 8.67 10.12 -8.85
CA GLN A 87 9.26 9.70 -7.57
C GLN A 87 8.93 10.68 -6.44
N ALA A 88 9.06 11.98 -6.69
CA ALA A 88 8.73 13.02 -5.72
C ALA A 88 7.26 12.98 -5.27
N PHE A 89 6.34 12.62 -6.17
CA PHE A 89 4.93 12.43 -5.83
C PHE A 89 4.71 11.34 -4.78
N PHE A 90 5.59 10.33 -4.72
CA PHE A 90 5.53 9.25 -3.73
C PHE A 90 6.48 9.47 -2.54
N ASN A 91 7.15 10.63 -2.43
CA ASN A 91 7.94 10.95 -1.24
C ASN A 91 7.03 11.03 -0.01
N GLY A 92 7.40 10.31 1.05
CA GLY A 92 6.58 10.16 2.25
C GLY A 92 5.44 9.14 2.12
N SER A 93 5.32 8.44 0.99
CA SER A 93 4.33 7.36 0.87
C SER A 93 4.66 6.18 1.80
N ILE A 94 3.64 5.66 2.47
CA ILE A 94 3.77 4.43 3.26
C ILE A 94 3.85 3.26 2.29
N THR A 95 5.02 2.62 2.25
CA THR A 95 5.22 1.47 1.36
C THR A 95 4.44 0.27 1.88
N PHE A 96 3.64 -0.34 1.00
CA PHE A 96 2.97 -1.61 1.29
C PHE A 96 3.95 -2.76 1.07
N GLU A 97 4.83 -3.01 2.02
CA GLU A 97 5.95 -3.97 1.87
C GLU A 97 5.58 -5.36 1.29
N PRO A 98 4.40 -5.96 1.60
CA PRO A 98 3.98 -7.24 1.02
C PRO A 98 3.74 -7.22 -0.50
N TRP A 99 3.79 -6.06 -1.16
CA TRP A 99 3.56 -5.92 -2.59
C TRP A 99 4.43 -6.86 -3.44
N ARG A 100 5.70 -7.08 -3.04
CA ARG A 100 6.60 -7.95 -3.79
C ARG A 100 6.10 -9.39 -3.81
N LEU A 101 5.58 -9.90 -2.69
CA LEU A 101 5.06 -11.27 -2.57
C LEU A 101 3.84 -11.48 -3.47
N ILE A 102 2.95 -10.48 -3.53
CA ILE A 102 1.72 -10.53 -4.33
C ILE A 102 2.02 -10.38 -5.81
N TRP A 103 2.76 -9.34 -6.20
CA TRP A 103 2.85 -8.95 -7.61
C TRP A 103 3.94 -9.70 -8.38
N LYS A 104 5.01 -10.17 -7.71
CA LYS A 104 6.09 -10.95 -8.34
C LYS A 104 5.83 -12.45 -8.41
N SER A 105 4.74 -12.96 -7.82
CA SER A 105 4.36 -14.36 -7.95
C SER A 105 3.71 -14.64 -9.31
N TRP A 106 3.93 -15.87 -9.82
CA TRP A 106 3.21 -16.39 -10.98
C TRP A 106 1.88 -16.94 -10.46
N VAL A 107 0.81 -16.16 -10.58
CA VAL A 107 -0.55 -16.46 -10.13
C VAL A 107 -1.56 -15.63 -10.93
N PRO A 108 -2.81 -16.09 -11.10
CA PRO A 108 -3.86 -15.33 -11.79
C PRO A 108 -4.12 -13.95 -11.17
N GLY A 109 -4.44 -12.96 -12.00
CA GLY A 109 -4.69 -11.58 -11.56
C GLY A 109 -5.78 -11.46 -10.50
N LYS A 110 -6.86 -12.25 -10.60
CA LYS A 110 -7.94 -12.31 -9.60
C LYS A 110 -7.43 -12.63 -8.20
N CYS A 111 -6.50 -13.58 -8.07
CA CYS A 111 -5.92 -13.98 -6.79
C CYS A 111 -5.02 -12.87 -6.21
N LYS A 112 -4.30 -12.13 -7.07
CA LYS A 112 -3.48 -10.97 -6.65
C LYS A 112 -4.34 -9.84 -6.09
N ILE A 113 -5.41 -9.49 -6.80
CA ILE A 113 -6.34 -8.43 -6.39
C ILE A 113 -7.01 -8.81 -5.07
N PHE A 114 -7.49 -10.05 -4.95
CA PHE A 114 -8.03 -10.58 -3.71
C PHE A 114 -7.05 -10.43 -2.54
N LEU A 115 -5.82 -10.93 -2.68
CA LEU A 115 -4.83 -10.86 -1.61
C LEU A 115 -4.49 -9.43 -1.21
N TRP A 116 -4.39 -8.53 -2.18
CA TRP A 116 -4.16 -7.12 -1.91
C TRP A 116 -5.29 -6.51 -1.08
N LEU A 117 -6.55 -6.84 -1.40
CA LEU A 117 -7.70 -6.42 -0.61
C LEU A 117 -7.69 -7.07 0.78
N ALA A 118 -7.44 -8.38 0.87
CA ALA A 118 -7.46 -9.13 2.12
C ALA A 118 -6.41 -8.63 3.12
N ILE A 119 -5.17 -8.36 2.65
CA ILE A 119 -4.11 -7.82 3.52
C ILE A 119 -4.43 -6.39 3.98
N ARG A 120 -5.15 -5.61 3.17
CA ARG A 120 -5.65 -4.29 3.56
C ARG A 120 -6.93 -4.35 4.41
N ASN A 121 -7.33 -5.55 4.82
CA ASN A 121 -8.59 -5.85 5.49
C ASN A 121 -9.80 -5.26 4.75
N ARG A 122 -9.82 -5.25 3.41
CA ARG A 122 -10.87 -4.66 2.55
C ARG A 122 -11.84 -5.68 1.94
N CYS A 123 -11.75 -6.95 2.33
CA CYS A 123 -12.69 -7.99 1.94
C CYS A 123 -13.95 -7.95 2.81
N TRP A 124 -15.10 -8.35 2.27
CA TRP A 124 -16.37 -8.39 3.01
C TRP A 124 -16.44 -9.58 3.99
N THR A 125 -16.00 -9.33 5.22
CA THR A 125 -16.05 -10.25 6.37
C THR A 125 -17.04 -9.74 7.42
N ALA A 126 -17.43 -10.60 8.37
CA ALA A 126 -18.40 -10.24 9.41
C ALA A 126 -17.97 -8.97 10.17
N ASP A 127 -16.69 -8.81 10.52
CA ASP A 127 -16.20 -7.58 11.18
C ASP A 127 -16.46 -6.29 10.38
N ARG A 128 -16.44 -6.35 9.04
CA ARG A 128 -16.71 -5.20 8.19
C ARG A 128 -18.20 -4.96 7.97
N LEU A 129 -19.00 -6.02 7.97
CA LEU A 129 -20.46 -5.94 7.92
C LEU A 129 -20.97 -5.31 9.22
N ALA A 130 -20.49 -5.79 10.38
CA ALA A 130 -20.76 -5.25 11.71
C ALA A 130 -20.45 -3.76 11.81
N LYS A 131 -19.27 -3.32 11.35
CA LYS A 131 -18.89 -1.89 11.31
C LYS A 131 -19.81 -1.02 10.46
N ARG A 132 -20.63 -1.60 9.60
CA ARG A 132 -21.60 -0.91 8.73
C ARG A 132 -23.04 -1.12 9.18
N GLY A 133 -23.28 -1.81 10.29
CA GLY A 133 -24.63 -2.14 10.77
C GLY A 133 -25.41 -3.05 9.82
N LEU A 134 -24.71 -3.87 9.03
CA LEU A 134 -25.31 -4.86 8.14
C LEU A 134 -25.41 -6.20 8.86
N ASP A 135 -26.38 -7.03 8.47
CA ASP A 135 -26.52 -8.39 9.00
C ASP A 135 -25.24 -9.21 8.82
N HIS A 136 -24.86 -9.94 9.86
CA HIS A 136 -23.62 -10.70 9.89
C HIS A 136 -23.71 -11.90 10.85
N PRO A 137 -22.99 -12.99 10.58
CA PRO A 137 -22.80 -14.06 11.56
C PRO A 137 -22.07 -13.54 12.80
N ASP A 138 -22.39 -14.08 13.97
CA ASP A 138 -21.68 -13.78 15.22
C ASP A 138 -20.26 -14.37 15.20
N ASN A 139 -20.12 -15.60 14.73
CA ASN A 139 -18.86 -16.32 14.65
C ASN A 139 -18.41 -16.55 13.20
N CYS A 140 -17.12 -16.85 13.04
CA CYS A 140 -16.54 -17.29 11.78
C CYS A 140 -17.23 -18.54 11.22
N VAL A 141 -17.73 -18.45 9.99
CA VAL A 141 -18.46 -19.52 9.28
C VAL A 141 -17.64 -20.81 9.12
N LEU A 142 -16.31 -20.72 9.19
CA LEU A 142 -15.43 -21.88 9.03
C LEU A 142 -15.19 -22.67 10.32
N CYS A 143 -15.07 -22.00 11.47
CA CYS A 143 -14.72 -22.65 12.74
C CYS A 143 -15.78 -22.53 13.84
N ASP A 144 -16.73 -21.61 13.70
CA ASP A 144 -17.80 -21.30 14.64
C ASP A 144 -17.31 -21.07 16.10
N GLN A 145 -16.13 -20.45 16.25
CA GLN A 145 -15.45 -20.30 17.55
C GLN A 145 -14.99 -18.88 17.88
N GLU A 146 -14.60 -18.09 16.88
CA GLU A 146 -14.05 -16.74 17.04
C GLU A 146 -14.67 -15.79 16.02
N ASP A 147 -14.58 -14.48 16.28
CA ASP A 147 -15.03 -13.43 15.36
C ASP A 147 -14.38 -13.54 13.98
N GLU A 148 -15.18 -13.33 12.94
CA GLU A 148 -14.70 -13.42 11.57
C GLU A 148 -13.97 -12.15 11.12
N THR A 149 -12.67 -12.30 10.84
CA THR A 149 -11.88 -11.29 10.12
C THR A 149 -11.14 -11.93 8.94
N ALA A 150 -10.76 -11.13 7.95
CA ALA A 150 -9.97 -11.63 6.82
C ALA A 150 -8.62 -12.23 7.28
N GLN A 151 -8.06 -11.70 8.37
CA GLN A 151 -6.84 -12.24 8.96
C GLN A 151 -7.09 -13.58 9.65
N HIS A 152 -8.17 -13.70 10.43
CA HIS A 152 -8.57 -14.95 11.07
C HIS A 152 -8.78 -16.06 10.04
N ILE A 153 -9.59 -15.82 9.01
CA ILE A 153 -9.86 -16.80 7.93
C ILE A 153 -8.57 -17.28 7.26
N LEU A 154 -7.58 -16.40 7.08
CA LEU A 154 -6.37 -16.72 6.34
C LEU A 154 -5.27 -17.36 7.18
N THR A 155 -5.25 -17.17 8.50
CA THR A 155 -4.19 -17.73 9.37
C THR A 155 -4.68 -18.35 10.66
N SER A 156 -5.30 -17.57 11.56
CA SER A 156 -5.50 -18.02 12.95
C SER A 156 -6.68 -18.97 13.12
N CYS A 157 -7.62 -19.02 12.17
CA CYS A 157 -8.75 -19.95 12.17
C CYS A 157 -8.28 -21.41 12.27
N VAL A 158 -8.88 -22.20 13.18
CA VAL A 158 -8.56 -23.62 13.37
C VAL A 158 -8.70 -24.41 12.07
N PHE A 159 -9.79 -24.17 11.33
CA PHE A 159 -10.04 -24.77 10.01
C PHE A 159 -8.94 -24.39 9.00
N ALA A 160 -8.53 -23.13 8.98
CA ALA A 160 -7.45 -22.67 8.10
C ALA A 160 -6.11 -23.30 8.46
N ARG A 161 -5.76 -23.41 9.75
CA ARG A 161 -4.50 -24.04 10.19
C ARG A 161 -4.42 -25.50 9.78
N GLU A 162 -5.52 -26.25 9.92
CA GLU A 162 -5.60 -27.63 9.44
C GLU A 162 -5.43 -27.71 7.93
N PHE A 163 -6.08 -26.82 7.17
CA PHE A 163 -5.92 -26.76 5.71
C PHE A 163 -4.46 -26.48 5.31
N TRP A 164 -3.84 -25.48 5.95
CA TRP A 164 -2.44 -25.17 5.72
C TRP A 164 -1.52 -26.34 6.04
N TYR A 165 -1.78 -27.09 7.11
CA TYR A 165 -1.01 -28.29 7.43
C TYR A 165 -1.14 -29.34 6.33
N ARG A 166 -2.36 -29.65 5.88
CA ARG A 166 -2.62 -30.66 4.84
C ARG A 166 -1.96 -30.35 3.51
N ILE A 167 -1.86 -29.08 3.10
CA ILE A 167 -1.23 -28.73 1.82
C ILE A 167 0.28 -28.47 1.92
N LEU A 168 0.79 -28.04 3.10
CA LEU A 168 2.21 -27.70 3.26
C LEU A 168 3.05 -28.87 3.77
N ALA A 169 2.51 -29.74 4.62
CA ALA A 169 3.25 -30.87 5.16
C ALA A 169 3.75 -31.83 4.07
N PRO A 170 2.93 -32.23 3.07
CA PRO A 170 3.40 -33.14 2.03
C PRO A 170 4.48 -32.52 1.13
N LEU A 171 4.48 -31.19 0.98
CA LEU A 171 5.52 -30.46 0.25
C LEU A 171 6.83 -30.29 1.05
N GLY A 172 6.93 -30.87 2.24
CA GLY A 172 8.08 -30.74 3.14
C GLY A 172 8.15 -29.40 3.88
N PHE A 173 7.02 -28.69 3.99
CA PHE A 173 6.93 -27.35 4.58
C PHE A 173 6.10 -27.29 5.88
N ALA A 174 5.97 -28.41 6.60
CA ALA A 174 5.24 -28.48 7.87
C ALA A 174 5.66 -27.38 8.88
N ASN A 175 6.96 -27.06 8.94
CA ASN A 175 7.50 -26.01 9.81
C ASN A 175 7.14 -24.56 9.38
N SER A 176 6.37 -24.41 8.30
CA SER A 176 5.92 -23.12 7.76
C SER A 176 4.41 -22.91 7.89
N VAL A 177 3.68 -23.85 8.47
CA VAL A 177 2.24 -23.73 8.78
C VAL A 177 2.01 -22.58 9.78
N PRO A 178 0.95 -21.76 9.62
CA PRO A 178 0.66 -20.69 10.56
C PRO A 178 0.23 -21.25 11.91
N GLY A 179 0.78 -20.69 12.99
CA GLY A 179 0.34 -20.98 14.35
C GLY A 179 -0.86 -20.12 14.78
N GLN A 180 -1.42 -20.42 15.95
CA GLN A 180 -2.52 -19.63 16.53
C GLN A 180 -2.17 -18.16 16.73
N HIS A 181 -0.91 -17.86 17.05
CA HIS A 181 -0.42 -16.48 17.27
C HIS A 181 0.02 -15.75 15.99
N ASP A 182 -0.04 -16.40 14.82
CA ASP A 182 0.27 -15.78 13.54
C ASP A 182 -0.94 -14.97 13.03
N ILE A 183 -1.31 -13.91 13.76
CA ILE A 183 -2.53 -13.12 13.51
C ILE A 183 -2.47 -12.38 12.16
N ILE A 184 -1.30 -11.92 11.72
CA ILE A 184 -1.18 -11.11 10.50
C ILE A 184 -0.67 -11.98 9.34
N PHE A 185 -1.54 -12.26 8.36
CA PHE A 185 -1.25 -13.10 7.19
C PHE A 185 0.03 -12.70 6.46
N ALA A 186 0.20 -11.41 6.15
CA ALA A 186 1.39 -10.94 5.44
C ALA A 186 2.67 -11.11 6.26
N LYS A 187 2.60 -10.98 7.59
CA LYS A 187 3.75 -11.17 8.49
C LYS A 187 4.14 -12.65 8.56
N TRP A 188 3.16 -13.53 8.70
CA TRP A 188 3.36 -14.98 8.64
C TRP A 188 3.95 -15.40 7.29
N TRP A 189 3.34 -14.98 6.18
CA TRP A 189 3.80 -15.36 4.84
C TRP A 189 5.25 -14.93 4.59
N LYS A 190 5.61 -13.71 5.00
CA LYS A 190 6.99 -13.22 4.92
C LYS A 190 7.96 -14.06 5.77
N LYS A 191 7.58 -14.40 7.00
CA LYS A 191 8.36 -15.25 7.92
C LYS A 191 8.54 -16.66 7.34
N ALA A 192 7.47 -17.26 6.84
CA ALA A 192 7.48 -18.58 6.22
C ALA A 192 8.36 -18.60 4.95
N SER A 193 8.18 -17.65 4.03
CA SER A 193 8.95 -17.56 2.78
C SER A 193 10.47 -17.43 3.02
N ARG A 194 10.90 -16.79 4.12
CA ARG A 194 12.32 -16.70 4.49
C ARG A 194 12.94 -18.05 4.87
N ARG A 195 12.15 -18.98 5.43
CA ARG A 195 12.59 -20.33 5.80
C ARG A 195 12.73 -21.26 4.59
N ILE A 196 12.09 -20.91 3.47
CA ILE A 196 12.13 -21.72 2.25
C ILE A 196 13.42 -21.44 1.45
N PRO A 197 14.09 -22.47 0.90
CA PRO A 197 15.20 -22.31 -0.03
C PRO A 197 14.86 -21.41 -1.22
N LYS A 198 15.80 -20.59 -1.70
CA LYS A 198 15.55 -19.55 -2.72
C LYS A 198 14.92 -20.11 -4.00
N GLU A 199 15.30 -21.32 -4.37
CA GLU A 199 14.88 -22.05 -5.57
C GLU A 199 13.38 -22.43 -5.48
N LYS A 200 12.92 -22.78 -4.27
CA LYS A 200 11.54 -23.22 -3.98
C LYS A 200 10.60 -22.07 -3.61
N ARG A 201 11.12 -20.87 -3.26
CA ARG A 201 10.32 -19.71 -2.82
C ARG A 201 9.23 -19.29 -3.80
N LYS A 202 9.50 -19.33 -5.10
CA LYS A 202 8.51 -18.95 -6.12
C LYS A 202 7.31 -19.89 -6.10
N GLY A 203 7.55 -21.19 -6.05
CA GLY A 203 6.50 -22.21 -5.91
C GLY A 203 5.74 -22.05 -4.60
N PHE A 204 6.46 -21.90 -3.49
CA PHE A 204 5.85 -21.73 -2.16
C PHE A 204 4.91 -20.51 -2.13
N ASN A 205 5.33 -19.39 -2.71
CA ASN A 205 4.49 -18.20 -2.78
C ASN A 205 3.22 -18.43 -3.62
N SER A 206 3.30 -19.20 -4.71
CA SER A 206 2.12 -19.58 -5.49
C SER A 206 1.18 -20.51 -4.71
N VAL A 207 1.71 -21.46 -3.92
CA VAL A 207 0.91 -22.31 -3.01
C VAL A 207 0.18 -21.46 -1.97
N VAL A 208 0.88 -20.53 -1.32
CA VAL A 208 0.26 -19.63 -0.32
C VAL A 208 -0.84 -18.78 -0.95
N VAL A 209 -0.64 -18.28 -2.17
CA VAL A 209 -1.69 -17.51 -2.87
C VAL A 209 -2.90 -18.38 -3.21
N LEU A 210 -2.67 -19.58 -3.74
CA LEU A 210 -3.75 -20.51 -4.08
C LEU A 210 -4.54 -20.92 -2.83
N GLY A 211 -3.85 -21.33 -1.76
CA GLY A 211 -4.48 -21.72 -0.51
C GLY A 211 -5.32 -20.59 0.10
N ALA A 212 -4.80 -19.36 0.13
CA ALA A 212 -5.54 -18.21 0.62
C ALA A 212 -6.79 -17.91 -0.23
N TRP A 213 -6.67 -18.05 -1.56
CA TRP A 213 -7.79 -17.87 -2.47
C TRP A 213 -8.87 -18.93 -2.28
N LEU A 214 -8.49 -20.19 -2.08
CA LEU A 214 -9.43 -21.28 -1.86
C LEU A 214 -10.12 -21.19 -0.50
N LEU A 215 -9.40 -20.87 0.58
CA LEU A 215 -10.02 -20.57 1.88
C LEU A 215 -11.09 -19.49 1.77
N TRP A 216 -10.80 -18.42 1.02
CA TRP A 216 -11.76 -17.36 0.78
C TRP A 216 -12.99 -17.81 -0.01
N LYS A 217 -12.80 -18.58 -1.09
CA LYS A 217 -13.91 -19.16 -1.85
C LYS A 217 -14.76 -20.09 -0.99
N HIS A 218 -14.12 -20.95 -0.21
CA HIS A 218 -14.79 -21.92 0.66
C HIS A 218 -15.64 -21.24 1.72
N ARG A 219 -15.09 -20.19 2.36
CA ARG A 219 -15.86 -19.33 3.27
C ARG A 219 -17.05 -18.68 2.57
N ASN A 220 -16.87 -18.16 1.36
CA ASN A 220 -17.98 -17.52 0.63
C ASN A 220 -19.08 -18.51 0.26
N ALA A 221 -18.74 -19.75 -0.12
CA ALA A 221 -19.73 -20.80 -0.32
C ALA A 221 -20.51 -21.10 0.97
N GLY A 222 -19.84 -21.08 2.14
CA GLY A 222 -20.53 -21.20 3.43
C GLY A 222 -21.53 -20.07 3.70
N VAL A 223 -21.19 -18.83 3.33
CA VAL A 223 -22.08 -17.67 3.52
C VAL A 223 -23.24 -17.64 2.54
N PHE A 224 -22.98 -17.84 1.24
CA PHE A 224 -23.97 -17.61 0.18
C PHE A 224 -24.74 -18.87 -0.23
N GLU A 225 -24.13 -20.05 -0.06
CA GLU A 225 -24.71 -21.33 -0.48
C GLU A 225 -25.05 -22.23 0.72
N GLN A 226 -24.85 -21.74 1.95
CA GLN A 226 -25.07 -22.47 3.21
C GLN A 226 -24.32 -23.81 3.28
N SER A 227 -23.20 -23.91 2.55
CA SER A 227 -22.38 -25.11 2.51
C SER A 227 -21.60 -25.29 3.81
N SER A 228 -21.67 -26.48 4.41
CA SER A 228 -20.92 -26.76 5.64
C SER A 228 -19.40 -26.81 5.38
N PRO A 229 -18.56 -26.31 6.31
CA PRO A 229 -17.11 -26.37 6.17
C PRO A 229 -16.60 -27.81 6.03
N ASN A 230 -16.08 -28.16 4.85
CA ASN A 230 -15.50 -29.48 4.58
C ASN A 230 -14.02 -29.37 4.20
N ILE A 231 -13.14 -29.86 5.06
CA ILE A 231 -11.69 -29.80 4.87
C ILE A 231 -11.21 -30.68 3.71
N SER A 232 -11.77 -31.88 3.57
CA SER A 232 -11.38 -32.84 2.52
C SER A 232 -11.75 -32.30 1.14
N ALA A 233 -12.94 -31.71 1.00
CA ALA A 233 -13.36 -31.07 -0.25
C ALA A 233 -12.45 -29.88 -0.61
N LEU A 234 -12.03 -29.09 0.39
CA LEU A 234 -11.14 -27.96 0.16
C LEU A 234 -9.73 -28.40 -0.26
N VAL A 235 -9.19 -29.47 0.34
CA VAL A 235 -7.90 -30.04 -0.07
C VAL A 235 -7.99 -30.61 -1.48
N GLN A 236 -9.05 -31.34 -1.82
CA GLN A 236 -9.24 -31.84 -3.20
C GLN A 236 -9.28 -30.68 -4.22
N GLN A 237 -10.03 -29.61 -3.92
CA GLN A 237 -10.04 -28.41 -4.79
C GLN A 237 -8.67 -27.75 -4.92
N PHE A 238 -7.86 -27.81 -3.86
CA PHE A 238 -6.48 -27.33 -3.90
C PHE A 238 -5.63 -28.16 -4.86
N ASP A 239 -5.73 -29.48 -4.79
CA ASP A 239 -4.97 -30.38 -5.67
C ASP A 239 -5.35 -30.18 -7.13
N ASP A 240 -6.64 -30.12 -7.42
CA ASP A 240 -7.16 -29.91 -8.78
C ASP A 240 -6.62 -28.58 -9.37
N GLU A 241 -6.74 -27.47 -8.63
CA GLU A 241 -6.23 -26.17 -9.07
C GLU A 241 -4.70 -26.12 -9.13
N PHE A 242 -4.00 -26.78 -8.20
CA PHE A 242 -2.55 -26.88 -8.21
C PHE A 242 -2.06 -27.57 -9.49
N HIS A 243 -2.70 -28.67 -9.88
CA HIS A 243 -2.40 -29.39 -11.12
C HIS A 243 -2.72 -28.54 -12.35
N LEU A 244 -3.88 -27.88 -12.39
CA LEU A 244 -4.26 -26.97 -13.48
C LEU A 244 -3.24 -25.83 -13.65
N TRP A 245 -2.77 -25.23 -12.55
CA TRP A 245 -1.78 -24.16 -12.62
C TRP A 245 -0.44 -24.68 -13.11
N CYS A 246 -0.03 -25.89 -12.69
CA CYS A 246 1.15 -26.56 -13.23
C CYS A 246 1.06 -26.78 -14.74
N LEU A 247 -0.11 -27.19 -15.26
CA LEU A 247 -0.35 -27.36 -16.69
C LEU A 247 -0.33 -26.01 -17.43
N ALA A 248 -0.92 -24.97 -16.84
CA ALA A 248 -0.96 -23.61 -17.40
C ALA A 248 0.40 -22.86 -17.37
N GLY A 249 1.47 -23.48 -16.86
CA GLY A 249 2.84 -22.95 -16.94
C GLY A 249 3.44 -22.45 -15.62
N ALA A 250 2.87 -22.83 -14.47
CA ALA A 250 3.43 -22.54 -13.14
C ALA A 250 4.74 -23.32 -12.87
N ARG A 251 5.85 -22.93 -13.50
CA ARG A 251 7.14 -23.64 -13.37
C ARG A 251 7.61 -23.76 -11.92
N GLY A 252 7.32 -22.75 -11.09
CA GLY A 252 7.65 -22.77 -9.66
C GLY A 252 6.87 -23.81 -8.87
N LEU A 253 5.57 -24.01 -9.16
CA LEU A 253 4.76 -25.04 -8.53
C LEU A 253 5.18 -26.44 -8.99
N ARG A 254 5.40 -26.60 -10.30
CA ARG A 254 5.87 -27.85 -10.89
C ARG A 254 7.19 -28.33 -10.25
N ALA A 255 8.08 -27.39 -9.92
CA ALA A 255 9.35 -27.68 -9.26
C ALA A 255 9.24 -28.09 -7.77
N LEU A 256 8.06 -27.91 -7.14
CA LEU A 256 7.82 -28.39 -5.77
C LEU A 256 7.46 -29.87 -5.69
N GLY A 257 7.11 -30.48 -6.83
CA GLY A 257 6.78 -31.90 -6.95
C GLY A 257 5.29 -32.15 -7.17
N THR A 258 4.98 -33.07 -8.07
CA THR A 258 3.63 -33.56 -8.40
C THR A 258 3.24 -34.81 -7.62
N GLY A 259 4.15 -35.39 -6.83
CA GLY A 259 4.00 -36.72 -6.22
C GLY A 259 3.78 -36.74 -4.71
N ALA A 260 3.51 -35.61 -4.07
CA ALA A 260 3.45 -35.54 -2.61
C ALA A 260 2.05 -35.29 -2.03
N VAL A 261 1.10 -34.71 -2.78
CA VAL A 261 -0.19 -34.31 -2.21
C VAL A 261 -1.29 -35.37 -2.37
N VAL A 262 -0.99 -36.47 -3.09
CA VAL A 262 -1.87 -37.64 -3.24
C VAL A 262 -1.26 -38.82 -2.48
N SER A 263 -1.40 -38.82 -1.16
CA SER A 263 -1.19 -40.00 -0.30
C SER A 263 -2.02 -39.85 0.98
#